data_AF-A0A6L6B5X4-F1
#
_entry.id   AF-A0A6L6B5X4-F1
#
_cell.length_a   1.000
_cell.length_b   1.000
_cell.length_c   1.000
_cell.angle_alpha   90.00
_cell.angle_beta   90.00
_cell.angle_gamma   90.00
#
_symmetry.space_group_name_H-M   'P 1'
#
loop_
_entity.id
_entity.type
_entity.pdbx_description
1 polymer ?
#
loop_
_entity_poly.entity_id
_entity_poly.type
_entity_poly.pdbx_seq_one_letter_code
_entity_poly.pdbx_strand_id
1 'polypeptide(L)'
;MRITSWNLLHGMAIPPREKLENGSESAPLARAIASLESDVYAFQEVDHFLPRSQSRPQMQDIAESIDAKDWAMAPSVIGTPGESWRKLKDSEPEIITGESSRSELEHECYGIGIVSTIPVVSWHRLNLGNSPLGLPLIVPGDETGKG
;
A
#
# COMPACT_ATOMS: atom_id res chain seq x y z
N MET A 1 -22.25 8.30 1.62
CA MET A 1 -21.04 7.57 1.23
C MET A 1 -19.93 8.57 0.92
N ARG A 2 -18.83 8.54 1.68
CA ARG A 2 -17.62 9.33 1.50
C ARG A 2 -16.46 8.42 1.14
N ILE A 3 -15.70 8.80 0.13
CA ILE A 3 -14.55 8.05 -0.37
C ILE A 3 -13.33 8.96 -0.33
N THR A 4 -12.22 8.47 0.20
CA THR A 4 -10.92 9.15 0.17
C THR A 4 -9.91 8.35 -0.63
N SER A 5 -9.14 9.02 -1.49
CA SER A 5 -7.94 8.45 -2.10
C SER A 5 -6.70 9.13 -1.53
N TRP A 6 -5.70 8.37 -1.11
CA TRP A 6 -4.49 8.90 -0.51
C TRP A 6 -3.25 8.08 -0.90
N ASN A 7 -2.27 8.74 -1.50
CA ASN A 7 -0.92 8.20 -1.63
C ASN A 7 -0.19 8.29 -0.28
N LEU A 8 0.12 7.13 0.32
CA LEU A 8 0.72 7.04 1.65
C LEU A 8 2.20 7.38 1.68
N LEU A 9 2.86 7.46 0.52
CA LEU A 9 4.32 7.48 0.42
C LEU A 9 4.90 6.44 1.39
N HIS A 10 4.37 5.20 1.32
CA HIS A 10 4.78 4.07 2.16
C HIS A 10 4.81 4.35 3.67
N GLY A 11 3.97 5.28 4.13
CA GLY A 11 3.85 5.66 5.54
C GLY A 11 4.93 6.64 6.03
N MET A 12 5.75 7.22 5.14
CA MET A 12 6.72 8.24 5.54
C MET A 12 6.06 9.59 5.81
N ALA A 13 6.39 10.18 6.95
CA ALA A 13 6.04 11.57 7.24
C ALA A 13 6.88 12.55 6.41
N ILE A 14 6.25 13.62 5.92
CA ILE A 14 6.94 14.79 5.34
C ILE A 14 6.68 16.01 6.25
N PRO A 15 7.73 16.72 6.71
CA PRO A 15 9.15 16.37 6.60
C PRO A 15 9.46 15.07 7.36
N PRO A 16 10.53 14.33 7.00
CA PRO A 16 10.96 13.15 7.74
C PRO A 16 11.11 13.52 9.21
N ARG A 17 10.28 12.95 10.07
CA ARG A 17 10.47 13.07 11.52
C ARG A 17 11.53 12.05 11.92
N GLU A 18 12.43 12.44 12.82
CA GLU A 18 13.31 11.47 13.47
C GLU A 18 12.44 10.35 14.05
N LYS A 19 12.85 9.09 13.81
CA LYS A 19 12.19 7.90 14.35
C LYS A 19 11.93 8.15 15.83
N LEU A 20 10.65 8.28 16.20
CA LEU A 20 10.28 8.29 17.61
C LEU A 20 10.83 7.01 18.22
N GLU A 21 11.66 7.12 19.27
CA GLU A 21 12.43 6.02 19.89
C GLU A 21 11.58 4.81 20.34
N ASN A 22 10.26 4.97 20.32
CA ASN A 22 9.23 4.02 20.72
C ASN A 22 8.46 3.38 19.55
N GLY A 23 8.94 3.48 18.29
CA GLY A 23 8.47 2.65 17.17
C GLY A 23 7.03 2.92 16.68
N SER A 24 6.38 3.98 17.17
CA SER A 24 4.98 4.28 16.89
C SER A 24 4.79 5.25 15.70
N GLU A 25 5.37 4.92 14.54
CA GLU A 25 5.12 5.66 13.28
C GLU A 25 3.68 5.47 12.78
N SER A 26 2.99 4.40 13.22
CA SER A 26 1.59 4.13 12.87
C SER A 26 0.60 5.10 13.55
N ALA A 27 0.90 5.63 14.75
CA ALA A 27 -0.07 6.44 15.51
C ALA A 27 -0.44 7.80 14.85
N PRO A 28 0.47 8.53 14.18
CA PRO A 28 0.10 9.70 13.38
C PRO A 28 -0.79 9.34 12.17
N LEU A 29 -0.46 8.27 11.44
CA LEU A 29 -1.23 7.84 10.26
C LEU A 29 -2.64 7.40 10.65
N ALA A 30 -2.76 6.53 11.65
CA ALA A 30 -4.03 6.08 12.20
C ALA A 30 -4.94 7.26 12.60
N ARG A 31 -4.40 8.26 13.31
CA ARG A 31 -5.16 9.46 13.70
C ARG A 31 -5.61 10.29 12.51
N ALA A 32 -4.75 10.46 11.50
CA ALA A 32 -5.10 11.18 10.28
C ALA A 32 -6.24 10.46 9.54
N ILE A 33 -6.16 9.13 9.42
CA ILE A 33 -7.20 8.32 8.78
C ILE A 33 -8.52 8.42 9.54
N ALA A 34 -8.50 8.26 10.87
CA ALA A 34 -9.69 8.39 11.71
C ALA A 34 -10.38 9.75 11.53
N SER A 35 -9.62 10.85 11.36
CA SER A 35 -10.20 12.19 11.18
C SER A 35 -10.88 12.43 9.83
N LEU A 36 -10.63 11.60 8.82
CA LEU A 36 -11.24 11.75 7.50
C LEU A 36 -12.71 11.29 7.50
N GLU A 37 -13.07 10.39 8.42
CA GLU A 37 -14.43 9.84 8.58
C GLU A 37 -15.03 9.40 7.24
N SER A 38 -14.24 8.68 6.43
CA SER A 38 -14.68 8.12 5.15
C SER A 38 -15.27 6.72 5.34
N ASP A 39 -16.16 6.34 4.43
CA ASP A 39 -16.72 4.99 4.38
C ASP A 39 -15.76 4.02 3.65
N VAL A 40 -15.03 4.54 2.66
CA VAL A 40 -14.05 3.79 1.86
C VAL A 40 -12.78 4.62 1.69
N TYR A 41 -11.63 3.98 1.90
CA TYR A 41 -10.30 4.56 1.74
C TYR A 41 -9.55 3.78 0.67
N ALA A 42 -9.02 4.47 -0.34
CA ALA A 42 -8.19 3.90 -1.39
C ALA A 42 -6.77 4.44 -1.27
N PHE A 43 -5.81 3.55 -1.14
CA PHE A 43 -4.42 3.91 -0.86
C PHE A 43 -3.51 3.58 -2.04
N GLN A 44 -2.58 4.48 -2.32
CA GLN A 44 -1.44 4.24 -3.21
C GLN A 44 -0.15 4.19 -2.39
N GLU A 45 0.85 3.54 -2.97
CA GLU A 45 2.17 3.39 -2.35
C GLU A 45 2.15 2.66 -1.01
N VAL A 46 1.42 1.55 -0.99
CA VAL A 46 1.22 0.71 0.19
C VAL A 46 2.30 -0.34 0.29
N ASP A 47 2.86 -0.50 1.49
CA ASP A 47 3.73 -1.61 1.85
C ASP A 47 2.98 -2.73 2.55
N HIS A 48 3.39 -3.95 2.20
CA HIS A 48 2.96 -5.16 2.85
C HIS A 48 4.19 -5.99 3.21
N PHE A 49 4.49 -6.10 4.52
CA PHE A 49 5.63 -6.84 5.07
C PHE A 49 7.05 -6.40 4.64
N LEU A 50 7.19 -5.29 3.92
CA LEU A 50 8.51 -4.78 3.53
C LEU A 50 9.29 -4.19 4.73
N PRO A 51 10.64 -4.26 4.73
CA PRO A 51 11.46 -3.77 5.85
C PRO A 51 11.22 -2.29 6.20
N ARG A 52 10.92 -1.46 5.20
CA ARG A 52 10.70 -0.01 5.38
C ARG A 52 9.36 0.31 6.06
N SER A 53 8.41 -0.61 6.07
CA SER A 53 7.19 -0.55 6.89
C SER A 53 7.32 -1.33 8.21
N GLN A 54 8.56 -1.62 8.63
CA GLN A 54 8.85 -2.44 9.82
C GLN A 54 8.26 -3.86 9.71
N SER A 55 8.16 -4.37 8.49
CA SER A 55 7.52 -5.65 8.17
C SER A 55 6.08 -5.75 8.67
N ARG A 56 5.34 -4.63 8.65
CA ARG A 56 3.91 -4.59 9.00
C ARG A 56 3.02 -4.54 7.75
N PRO A 57 1.83 -5.16 7.79
CA PRO A 57 0.82 -5.05 6.75
C PRO A 57 0.00 -3.77 6.92
N GLN A 58 0.32 -2.71 6.16
CA GLN A 58 -0.26 -1.38 6.38
C GLN A 58 -1.80 -1.34 6.25
N MET A 59 -2.39 -2.10 5.32
CA MET A 59 -3.86 -2.12 5.15
C MET A 59 -4.57 -2.72 6.35
N GLN A 60 -4.00 -3.79 6.92
CA GLN A 60 -4.52 -4.40 8.13
C GLN A 60 -4.41 -3.44 9.31
N ASP A 61 -3.23 -2.84 9.51
CA ASP A 61 -3.00 -1.88 10.60
C ASP A 61 -3.97 -0.69 10.54
N ILE A 62 -4.21 -0.17 9.34
CA ILE A 62 -5.15 0.91 9.11
C ILE A 62 -6.57 0.46 9.42
N ALA A 63 -6.99 -0.71 8.93
CA ALA A 63 -8.32 -1.25 9.17
C ALA A 63 -8.58 -1.42 10.67
N GLU A 64 -7.63 -2.03 11.40
CA GLU A 64 -7.69 -2.19 12.86
C GLU A 64 -7.79 -0.83 13.58
N SER A 65 -7.10 0.20 13.09
CA SER A 65 -7.12 1.53 13.72
C SER A 65 -8.46 2.27 13.65
N ILE A 66 -9.33 1.90 12.71
CA ILE A 66 -10.67 2.49 12.53
C ILE A 66 -11.80 1.49 12.75
N ASP A 67 -11.51 0.34 13.37
CA ASP A 67 -12.46 -0.76 13.61
C ASP A 67 -13.15 -1.27 12.32
N ALA A 68 -12.43 -1.21 11.20
CA ALA A 68 -12.84 -1.78 9.92
C ALA A 68 -12.37 -3.24 9.83
N LYS A 69 -13.25 -4.10 9.31
CA LYS A 69 -12.92 -5.51 9.05
C LYS A 69 -12.47 -5.74 7.62
N ASP A 70 -13.04 -4.98 6.69
CA ASP A 70 -12.85 -5.21 5.27
C ASP A 70 -11.69 -4.38 4.77
N TRP A 71 -10.63 -5.09 4.40
CA TRP A 71 -9.47 -4.51 3.75
C TRP A 71 -8.93 -5.46 2.68
N ALA A 72 -8.30 -4.89 1.67
CA ALA A 72 -7.61 -5.63 0.63
C ALA A 72 -6.35 -4.89 0.19
N MET A 73 -5.32 -5.67 -0.15
CA MET A 73 -4.08 -5.23 -0.75
C MET A 73 -3.93 -5.90 -2.11
N ALA A 74 -3.64 -5.12 -3.15
CA ALA A 74 -3.35 -5.62 -4.48
C ALA A 74 -1.87 -5.35 -4.82
N PRO A 75 -1.02 -6.41 -4.83
CA PRO A 75 0.39 -6.28 -5.17
C PRO A 75 0.57 -5.74 -6.59
N SER A 76 1.27 -4.61 -6.73
CA SER A 76 1.62 -4.04 -8.05
C SER A 76 3.04 -4.42 -8.45
N VAL A 77 3.95 -4.52 -7.47
CA VAL A 77 5.32 -5.00 -7.64
C VAL A 77 5.72 -5.85 -6.43
N ILE A 78 6.66 -6.77 -6.65
CA ILE A 78 7.33 -7.50 -5.58
C ILE A 78 8.73 -6.91 -5.38
N GLY A 79 9.05 -6.53 -4.15
CA GLY A 79 10.23 -5.75 -3.80
C GLY A 79 9.96 -4.25 -3.71
N THR A 80 11.02 -3.44 -3.66
CA THR A 80 10.94 -1.99 -3.42
C THR A 80 11.18 -1.23 -4.73
N PRO A 81 10.23 -0.38 -5.18
CA PRO A 81 10.49 0.56 -6.28
C PRO A 81 11.69 1.46 -5.96
N GLY A 82 12.60 1.63 -6.92
CA GLY A 82 13.84 2.39 -6.73
C GLY A 82 15.02 1.57 -6.19
N GLU A 83 14.79 0.34 -5.74
CA GLU A 83 15.84 -0.63 -5.40
C GLU A 83 15.79 -1.82 -6.37
N SER A 84 15.32 -2.98 -5.90
CA SER A 84 15.11 -4.18 -6.71
C SER A 84 13.65 -4.59 -6.68
N TRP A 85 13.04 -4.71 -7.86
CA TRP A 85 11.65 -5.10 -8.00
C TRP A 85 11.44 -6.04 -9.17
N ARG A 86 10.33 -6.78 -9.12
CA ARG A 86 9.84 -7.63 -10.22
C ARG A 86 8.33 -7.61 -10.31
N LYS A 87 7.81 -8.10 -11.44
CA LYS A 87 6.38 -8.38 -11.59
C LYS A 87 5.94 -9.55 -10.70
N LEU A 88 4.66 -9.53 -10.37
CA LEU A 88 3.95 -10.63 -9.74
C LEU A 88 3.98 -11.86 -10.67
N LYS A 89 4.20 -13.04 -10.11
CA LYS A 89 4.09 -14.32 -10.81
C LYS A 89 2.68 -14.88 -10.64
N ASP A 90 2.25 -15.74 -11.56
CA ASP A 90 0.92 -16.36 -11.54
C ASP A 90 0.64 -17.20 -10.27
N SER A 91 1.68 -17.63 -9.56
CA SER A 91 1.58 -18.38 -8.30
C SER A 91 1.45 -17.51 -7.06
N GLU A 92 1.52 -16.19 -7.20
CA GLU A 92 1.50 -15.22 -6.10
C GLU A 92 0.11 -14.59 -5.96
N PRO A 93 -0.30 -14.19 -4.74
CA PRO A 93 -1.65 -13.69 -4.51
C PRO A 93 -1.90 -12.39 -5.27
N GLU A 94 -2.95 -12.38 -6.09
CA GLU A 94 -3.38 -11.16 -6.79
C GLU A 94 -4.05 -10.14 -5.86
N ILE A 95 -4.71 -10.63 -4.81
CA ILE A 95 -5.36 -9.85 -3.77
C ILE A 95 -5.09 -10.53 -2.42
N ILE A 96 -4.59 -9.77 -1.46
CA ILE A 96 -4.36 -10.19 -0.08
C ILE A 96 -5.43 -9.53 0.79
N THR A 97 -6.10 -10.30 1.64
CA THR A 97 -7.16 -9.83 2.55
C THR A 97 -7.03 -10.51 3.92
N GLY A 98 -7.88 -10.14 4.88
CA GLY A 98 -7.95 -10.84 6.16
C GLY A 98 -8.32 -12.33 6.08
N GLU A 99 -8.85 -12.80 4.93
CA GLU A 99 -9.18 -14.21 4.69
C GLU A 99 -8.07 -14.99 3.98
N SER A 100 -7.00 -14.32 3.56
CA SER A 100 -5.87 -14.95 2.89
C SER A 100 -5.14 -15.94 3.81
N SER A 101 -4.54 -16.96 3.22
CA SER A 101 -3.72 -17.92 3.96
C SER A 101 -2.52 -17.22 4.60
N ARG A 102 -1.95 -17.83 5.65
CA ARG A 102 -0.78 -17.27 6.34
C ARG A 102 0.38 -16.98 5.38
N SER A 103 0.65 -17.88 4.44
CA SER A 103 1.70 -17.71 3.44
C SER A 103 1.46 -16.55 2.48
N GLU A 104 0.19 -16.24 2.18
CA GLU A 104 -0.17 -15.09 1.35
C GLU A 104 -0.14 -13.79 2.14
N LEU A 105 -0.55 -13.82 3.41
CA LEU A 105 -0.47 -12.68 4.32
C LEU A 105 0.97 -12.25 4.58
N GLU A 106 1.92 -13.18 4.67
CA GLU A 106 3.35 -12.88 4.88
C GLU A 106 4.07 -12.53 3.56
N HIS A 107 3.35 -12.35 2.44
CA HIS A 107 3.94 -12.09 1.13
C HIS A 107 4.41 -10.64 0.99
N GLU A 108 5.72 -10.43 0.97
CA GLU A 108 6.34 -9.10 0.83
C GLU A 108 6.01 -8.45 -0.52
N CYS A 109 5.29 -7.32 -0.51
CA CYS A 109 4.90 -6.64 -1.74
C CYS A 109 4.62 -5.15 -1.54
N TYR A 110 4.56 -4.45 -2.67
CA TYR A 110 4.19 -3.04 -2.76
C TYR A 110 3.09 -2.83 -3.80
N GLY A 111 2.18 -1.90 -3.53
CA GLY A 111 1.06 -1.67 -4.43
C GLY A 111 0.01 -0.70 -3.91
N ILE A 112 -1.25 -1.09 -4.08
CA ILE A 112 -2.43 -0.30 -3.72
C ILE A 112 -3.30 -1.10 -2.79
N GLY A 113 -4.09 -0.43 -1.96
CA GLY A 113 -4.99 -1.11 -1.06
C GLY A 113 -6.28 -0.34 -0.82
N ILE A 114 -7.27 -1.03 -0.29
CA ILE A 114 -8.58 -0.46 0.07
C ILE A 114 -8.91 -0.89 1.49
N VAL A 115 -9.47 0.03 2.27
CA VAL A 115 -10.09 -0.24 3.57
C VAL A 115 -11.51 0.29 3.54
N SER A 116 -12.46 -0.48 4.06
CA SER A 116 -13.89 -0.17 4.04
C SER A 116 -14.51 -0.35 5.42
N THR A 117 -15.26 0.64 5.89
CA THR A 117 -16.06 0.54 7.12
C THR A 117 -17.46 -0.03 6.85
N ILE A 118 -17.86 -0.07 5.58
CA ILE A 118 -19.09 -0.74 5.12
C ILE A 118 -18.77 -2.16 4.59
N PRO A 119 -19.69 -3.13 4.74
CA PRO A 119 -19.44 -4.51 4.33
C PRO A 119 -19.07 -4.65 2.85
N VAL A 120 -17.96 -5.33 2.56
CA VAL A 120 -17.52 -5.65 1.20
C VAL A 120 -18.01 -7.04 0.80
N VAL A 121 -18.72 -7.13 -0.33
CA VAL A 121 -19.27 -8.40 -0.84
C VAL A 121 -18.22 -9.18 -1.63
N SER A 122 -17.39 -8.49 -2.39
CA SER A 122 -16.35 -9.10 -3.22
C SER A 122 -15.23 -8.12 -3.56
N TRP A 123 -14.02 -8.65 -3.69
CA TRP A 123 -12.85 -7.92 -4.17
C TRP A 123 -12.56 -8.31 -5.62
N HIS A 124 -12.27 -7.31 -6.45
CA HIS A 124 -11.93 -7.50 -7.85
C HIS A 124 -10.68 -6.70 -8.19
N ARG A 125 -9.81 -7.32 -9.00
CA ARG A 125 -8.61 -6.69 -9.52
C ARG A 125 -8.74 -6.49 -11.03
N LEU A 126 -8.39 -5.30 -11.50
CA LEU A 126 -8.23 -5.01 -12.91
C LEU A 126 -6.78 -4.66 -13.19
N ASN A 127 -6.07 -5.56 -13.87
CA ASN A 127 -4.72 -5.30 -14.35
C ASN A 127 -4.78 -4.39 -15.58
N LEU A 128 -4.41 -3.12 -15.42
CA LEU A 128 -4.31 -2.19 -16.53
C LEU A 128 -3.08 -2.55 -17.39
N GLY A 129 -3.28 -2.65 -18.70
CA GLY A 129 -2.21 -2.88 -19.65
C GLY A 129 -1.29 -1.66 -19.78
N ASN A 130 -0.22 -1.81 -20.56
CA ASN A 130 0.67 -0.70 -20.87
C ASN A 130 -0.10 0.41 -21.60
N SER A 131 0.17 1.66 -21.26
CA SER A 131 -0.37 2.79 -22.02
C SER A 131 0.14 2.73 -23.47
N PRO A 132 -0.73 2.89 -24.48
CA PRO A 132 -0.31 2.95 -25.88
C PRO A 132 0.49 4.23 -26.20
N LEU A 133 0.42 5.22 -25.31
CA LEU A 133 1.14 6.49 -25.41
C LEU A 133 2.04 6.65 -24.18
N GLY A 134 3.36 6.74 -24.39
CA GLY A 134 4.30 7.03 -23.32
C GLY A 134 4.13 8.46 -22.82
N LEU A 135 4.03 8.66 -21.51
CA LEU A 135 4.23 9.97 -20.91
C LEU A 135 5.72 10.28 -20.94
N PRO A 136 6.16 11.43 -21.49
CA PRO A 136 7.55 11.85 -21.36
C PRO A 136 7.82 12.19 -19.89
N LEU A 137 8.33 11.21 -19.14
CA LEU A 137 8.81 11.43 -17.78
C LEU A 137 10.25 11.95 -17.89
N ILE A 138 10.45 13.22 -17.59
CA ILE A 138 11.80 13.76 -17.39
C ILE A 138 12.24 13.26 -16.02
N VAL A 139 12.95 12.15 -16.00
CA VAL A 139 13.68 11.69 -14.82
C VAL A 139 14.97 12.52 -14.77
N PRO A 140 15.25 13.27 -13.70
CA PRO A 140 16.57 13.86 -13.49
C PRO A 140 17.58 12.71 -13.52
N GLY A 141 18.43 12.68 -14.55
CA GLY A 141 19.42 11.62 -14.69
C GLY A 141 20.55 11.83 -13.69
N ASP A 142 20.85 10.79 -12.91
CA ASP A 142 22.19 10.64 -12.33
C ASP A 142 23.19 10.37 -13.47
N GLU A 143 24.42 10.85 -13.35
CA GLU A 143 25.47 10.90 -14.39
C GLU A 143 25.91 9.53 -14.99
N THR A 144 25.24 8.43 -14.65
CA THR A 144 25.58 7.06 -15.08
C THR A 144 24.38 6.30 -15.66
N GLY A 145 23.45 7.04 -16.27
CA GLY A 145 22.16 6.58 -16.76
C GLY A 145 22.09 5.15 -17.32
N LYS A 146 21.08 4.41 -16.85
CA LYS A 146 20.24 3.49 -17.63
C LYS A 146 18.83 3.56 -17.04
N GLY A 147 17.94 4.28 -17.73
CA GLY A 147 16.49 4.11 -17.60
C GLY A 147 16.01 2.88 -18.35
#